data_AF-A0A5B8TII0-F1
#
_entry.id   AF-A0A5B8TII0-F1
#
_cell.length_a   1.000
_cell.length_b   1.000
_cell.length_c   1.000
_cell.angle_alpha   90.00
_cell.angle_beta   90.00
_cell.angle_gamma   90.00
#
_symmetry.space_group_name_H-M   'P 1'
#
loop_
_entity.id
_entity.type
_entity.pdbx_description
1 polymer ?
#
loop_
_entity_poly.entity_id
_entity_poly.type
_entity_poly.pdbx_seq_one_letter_code
_entity_poly.pdbx_strand_id
1 'polypeptide(L)'
;MPTHQQTLAELVSGQIYVAIADFQIEPQFDTDKYSARQGDRIQIRGLFPNGAMVYNLNTAAGFFVPRRRTGEIFIAEALQA
;
A
#
# COMPACT_ATOMS: atom_id res chain seq x y z
N MET A 1 -23.58 -5.73 12.03
CA MET A 1 -22.11 -5.92 12.07
C MET A 1 -21.56 -5.47 10.74
N PRO A 2 -20.79 -4.38 10.64
CA PRO A 2 -20.31 -3.94 9.34
C PRO A 2 -19.21 -4.90 8.90
N THR A 3 -19.52 -5.67 7.87
CA THR A 3 -18.60 -6.45 7.05
C THR A 3 -17.43 -5.56 6.65
N HIS A 4 -16.24 -5.90 7.13
CA HIS A 4 -14.99 -5.36 6.62
C HIS A 4 -14.90 -5.68 5.14
N GLN A 5 -15.38 -4.76 4.32
CA GLN A 5 -14.97 -4.67 2.95
C GLN A 5 -13.44 -4.60 2.98
N GLN A 6 -12.80 -5.60 2.40
CA GLN A 6 -11.34 -5.69 2.23
C GLN A 6 -10.93 -4.69 1.15
N THR A 7 -11.29 -3.42 1.31
CA THR A 7 -11.30 -2.46 0.21
C THR A 7 -10.15 -1.48 0.34
N LEU A 8 -9.56 -1.21 -0.83
CA LEU A 8 -8.69 -0.07 -1.08
C LEU A 8 -9.40 1.28 -0.85
N ALA A 9 -10.70 1.27 -0.53
CA ALA A 9 -11.52 2.45 -0.27
C ALA A 9 -11.03 3.28 0.92
N GLU A 10 -10.25 2.69 1.82
CA GLU A 10 -9.61 3.38 2.94
C GLU A 10 -8.31 4.09 2.54
N LEU A 11 -7.77 3.79 1.36
CA LEU A 11 -6.57 4.44 0.83
C LEU A 11 -6.93 5.72 0.08
N VAL A 12 -6.05 6.72 0.18
CA VAL A 12 -6.18 7.99 -0.49
C VAL A 12 -4.98 8.19 -1.40
N SER A 13 -5.24 8.47 -2.69
CA SER A 13 -4.17 8.80 -3.62
C SER A 13 -3.46 10.10 -3.21
N GLY A 14 -2.13 10.09 -3.28
CA GLY A 14 -1.25 11.17 -2.81
C GLY A 14 -0.82 11.04 -1.36
N GLN A 15 -1.55 10.28 -0.53
CA GLN A 15 -1.24 10.12 0.89
C GLN A 15 -0.11 9.10 1.13
N ILE A 16 0.70 9.37 2.17
CA ILE A 16 1.77 8.49 2.64
C ILE A 16 1.23 7.66 3.81
N TYR A 17 1.53 6.37 3.76
CA TYR A 17 1.19 5.38 4.77
C TYR A 17 2.47 4.71 5.25
N VAL A 18 2.47 4.24 6.49
CA VAL A 18 3.53 3.38 7.01
C VAL A 18 3.07 1.93 6.91
N ALA A 19 3.91 1.08 6.32
CA ALA A 19 3.70 -0.35 6.29
C ALA A 19 3.86 -0.90 7.72
N ILE A 20 2.85 -1.59 8.24
CA ILE A 20 2.91 -2.22 9.57
C ILE A 20 3.13 -3.74 9.50
N ALA A 21 3.17 -4.28 8.29
CA ALA A 21 3.51 -5.67 8.02
C ALA A 21 4.20 -5.77 6.65
N ASP A 22 4.96 -6.85 6.45
CA ASP A 22 5.57 -7.13 5.16
C ASP A 22 4.51 -7.50 4.12
N PHE A 23 4.63 -6.97 2.90
CA PHE A 23 3.75 -7.32 1.79
C PHE A 23 4.46 -7.23 0.45
N GLN A 24 3.97 -8.02 -0.52
CA GLN A 24 4.50 -8.05 -1.87
C GLN A 24 3.93 -6.90 -2.70
N ILE A 25 4.82 -6.27 -3.46
CA ILE A 25 4.54 -5.27 -4.47
C ILE A 25 5.02 -5.86 -5.80
N GLU A 26 4.08 -6.02 -6.73
CA GLU A 26 4.36 -6.53 -8.06
C GLU A 26 4.92 -5.40 -8.92
N PRO A 27 6.16 -5.48 -9.45
CA PRO A 27 6.68 -4.44 -10.31
C PRO A 27 5.87 -4.39 -11.61
N GLN A 28 5.69 -3.19 -12.16
CA GLN A 28 5.01 -3.05 -13.46
C GLN A 28 5.87 -3.52 -14.64
N PHE A 29 7.20 -3.57 -14.49
CA PHE A 29 8.11 -3.70 -15.64
C PHE A 29 9.27 -4.71 -15.49
N ASP A 30 9.46 -5.34 -14.32
CA ASP A 30 10.58 -6.29 -14.15
C ASP A 30 10.27 -7.44 -13.18
N THR A 31 10.98 -8.55 -13.37
CA THR A 31 10.80 -9.85 -12.68
C THR A 31 11.12 -9.84 -11.18
N ASP A 32 11.61 -8.73 -10.63
CA ASP A 32 12.05 -8.62 -9.25
C ASP A 32 10.88 -8.32 -8.32
N LYS A 33 10.32 -9.37 -7.70
CA LYS A 33 9.26 -9.22 -6.69
C LYS A 33 9.71 -8.27 -5.57
N TYR A 34 9.27 -7.02 -5.64
CA TYR A 34 9.54 -6.04 -4.61
C TYR A 34 8.69 -6.38 -3.39
N SER A 35 9.25 -6.26 -2.18
CA SER A 35 8.48 -6.45 -0.95
C SER A 35 8.66 -5.22 -0.10
N ALA A 36 7.54 -4.56 0.24
CA ALA A 36 7.55 -3.57 1.30
C ALA A 36 7.79 -4.28 2.63
N ARG A 37 8.66 -3.68 3.44
CA ARG A 37 8.94 -4.14 4.80
C ARG A 37 8.16 -3.32 5.80
N GLN A 38 7.87 -3.92 6.95
CA GLN A 38 7.35 -3.17 8.09
C GLN A 38 8.26 -1.94 8.39
N GLY A 39 7.64 -0.77 8.54
CA GLY A 39 8.29 0.52 8.73
C GLY A 39 8.47 1.33 7.44
N ASP A 40 8.31 0.72 6.26
CA ASP A 40 8.44 1.45 5.01
C ASP A 40 7.36 2.51 4.82
N ARG A 41 7.75 3.65 4.24
CA ARG A 41 6.83 4.73 3.88
C ARG A 41 6.36 4.54 2.45
N ILE A 42 5.06 4.32 2.30
CA ILE A 42 4.40 3.95 1.06
C ILE A 42 3.44 5.07 0.64
N GLN A 43 3.72 5.72 -0.48
CA GLN A 43 2.79 6.66 -1.09
C GLN A 43 1.84 5.93 -2.03
N ILE A 44 0.54 6.16 -1.89
CA ILE A 44 -0.45 5.67 -2.86
C ILE A 44 -0.47 6.64 -4.04
N ARG A 45 -0.24 6.15 -5.26
CA ARG A 45 -0.21 6.97 -6.48
C ARG A 45 -1.49 6.85 -7.31
N GLY A 46 -2.19 5.74 -7.17
CA GLY A 46 -3.44 5.49 -7.88
C GLY A 46 -4.14 4.27 -7.33
N LEU A 47 -5.48 4.29 -7.37
CA LEU A 47 -6.33 3.20 -6.94
C LEU A 47 -7.03 2.59 -8.15
N PHE A 48 -7.05 1.27 -8.20
CA PHE A 48 -7.66 0.48 -9.25
C PHE A 48 -8.58 -0.57 -8.63
N PRO A 49 -9.52 -1.15 -9.40
CA PRO A 49 -10.47 -2.13 -8.85
C PRO A 49 -9.82 -3.35 -8.18
N ASN A 50 -8.61 -3.73 -8.62
CA ASN A 50 -7.88 -4.91 -8.17
C ASN A 50 -6.64 -4.59 -7.30
N GLY A 51 -6.28 -3.33 -7.10
CA GLY A 51 -5.03 -2.98 -6.43
C GLY A 51 -4.74 -1.48 -6.39
N ALA A 52 -3.62 -1.11 -5.80
CA ALA A 52 -3.13 0.26 -5.78
C ALA A 52 -1.75 0.31 -6.43
N MET A 53 -1.51 1.35 -7.23
CA MET A 53 -0.14 1.70 -7.57
C MET A 53 0.47 2.41 -6.37
N VAL A 54 1.59 1.88 -5.90
CA VAL A 54 2.29 2.34 -4.71
C VAL A 54 3.71 2.74 -5.05
N TYR A 55 4.21 3.73 -4.32
CA TYR A 55 5.60 4.16 -4.39
C TYR A 55 6.21 4.03 -3.00
N ASN A 56 7.14 3.10 -2.84
CA ASN A 56 7.91 3.02 -1.61
C ASN A 56 9.02 4.08 -1.67
N LEU A 57 8.97 5.03 -0.73
CA LEU A 57 9.90 6.16 -0.70
C LEU A 57 11.35 5.75 -0.45
N ASN A 58 11.58 4.54 0.06
CA ASN A 58 12.92 4.02 0.35
C ASN A 58 13.53 3.26 -0.84
N THR A 59 12.75 2.93 -1.87
CA THR A 59 13.16 1.97 -2.91
C THR A 59 12.57 2.28 -4.28
N ALA A 60 11.35 1.83 -4.59
CA ALA A 60 10.80 1.81 -5.93
C ALA A 60 9.26 1.81 -5.99
N ALA A 61 8.74 2.05 -7.20
CA ALA A 61 7.33 1.96 -7.54
C ALA A 61 6.88 0.52 -7.82
N GLY A 62 5.61 0.22 -7.59
CA GLY A 62 4.99 -0.99 -8.11
C GLY A 62 3.49 -1.06 -7.82
N PHE A 63 2.93 -2.25 -7.96
CA PHE A 63 1.51 -2.54 -7.82
C PHE A 63 1.25 -3.41 -6.60
N PHE A 64 0.43 -2.90 -5.69
CA PHE A 64 0.01 -3.60 -4.49
C PHE A 64 -1.38 -4.19 -4.70
N VAL A 65 -1.50 -5.50 -4.46
CA VAL A 65 -2.79 -6.21 -4.46
C VAL A 65 -3.11 -6.60 -3.01
N PRO A 66 -4.18 -6.07 -2.41
CA PRO A 66 -4.54 -6.39 -1.03
C PRO A 66 -4.97 -7.85 -0.90
N ARG A 67 -4.21 -8.63 -0.13
CA ARG A 67 -4.58 -10.01 0.27
C ARG A 67 -5.15 -10.09 1.69
N ARG A 68 -5.10 -8.98 2.42
CA ARG A 68 -5.63 -8.80 3.78
C ARG A 68 -6.26 -7.41 3.87
N ARG A 69 -6.86 -7.07 5.01
CA ARG A 69 -7.47 -5.75 5.22
C ARG A 69 -6.39 -4.66 5.16
N THR A 70 -6.70 -3.55 4.51
CA THR A 70 -5.77 -2.43 4.35
C THR A 70 -5.24 -1.92 5.69
N GLY A 71 -6.10 -1.78 6.71
CA GLY A 71 -5.69 -1.39 8.07
C GLY A 71 -4.81 -2.39 8.83
N GLU A 72 -4.61 -3.61 8.31
CA GLU A 72 -3.65 -4.58 8.86
C GLU A 72 -2.27 -4.48 8.17
N ILE A 73 -2.18 -3.70 7.08
CA ILE A 73 -0.99 -3.57 6.24
C ILE A 73 -0.45 -2.13 6.28
N PHE A 74 -1.35 -1.14 6.34
CA PHE A 74 -1.04 0.29 6.31
C PHE A 74 -1.63 0.99 7.52
N ILE A 75 -0.90 1.98 8.01
CA ILE A 75 -1.47 3.04 8.85
C ILE A 75 -1.16 4.36 8.17
N ALA A 76 -2.16 5.24 8.06
CA ALA A 76 -1.94 6.59 7.58
C ALA A 76 -0.85 7.25 8.43
N GLU A 77 0.20 7.75 7.79
CA GLU A 77 1.12 8.63 8.49
C GLU A 77 0.30 9.86 8.86
N ALA A 78 0.01 10.03 10.16
CA ALA A 78 -0.71 11.19 10.62
C ALA A 78 0.06 12.40 10.09
N LEU A 79 -0.61 13.27 9.32
CA LEU A 79 -0.07 14.60 9.05
C LEU A 79 0.15 15.21 10.43
N GLN A 80 1.38 15.19 10.92
CA GLN A 80 1.75 16.00 12.07
C GLN A 80 1.55 17.45 11.61
N ALA A 81 0.43 18.02 12.05
CA ALA A 81 0.19 19.45 12.03
C ALA A 81 0.89 20.09 13.23
#